data_AF-A0A2E7QU20-F1
#
_entry.id   AF-A0A2E7QU20-F1
#
_cell.length_a   1.000
_cell.length_b   1.000
_cell.length_c   1.000
_cell.angle_alpha   90.00
_cell.angle_beta   90.00
_cell.angle_gamma   90.00
#
_symmetry.space_group_name_H-M   'P 1'
#
loop_
_entity.id
_entity.type
_entity.pdbx_description
1 polymer ?
#
loop_
_entity_poly.entity_id
_entity_poly.type
_entity_poly.pdbx_seq_one_letter_code
_entity_poly.pdbx_strand_id
1 'polypeptide(L)'
;MPKRTEKEEIKKDGAQGVKNSGRGMMKGDAKLGQFLVDYKHNEKTFTLTRTAWKKMCKDAFNAQYRHPCISVVLGEDSDTKVAIIEWALFRELIKDTDYE
;
A
#
# COMPACT_ATOMS: atom_id res chain seq x y z
N MET A 1 -19.43 2.55 7.70
CA MET A 1 -18.55 2.02 8.79
C MET A 1 -17.65 3.17 9.21
N PRO A 2 -17.35 3.39 10.51
CA PRO A 2 -16.53 4.53 10.90
C PRO A 2 -15.16 4.49 10.21
N LYS A 3 -14.63 5.68 9.89
CA LYS A 3 -13.29 5.85 9.30
C LYS A 3 -12.23 5.23 10.20
N ARG A 4 -11.45 4.31 9.65
CA ARG A 4 -10.34 3.66 10.33
C ARG A 4 -9.10 4.54 10.23
N THR A 5 -8.27 4.48 11.25
CA THR A 5 -6.92 5.01 11.26
C THR A 5 -5.97 4.07 10.50
N GLU A 6 -4.78 4.56 10.12
CA GLU A 6 -3.73 3.73 9.51
C GLU A 6 -3.42 2.46 10.33
N LYS A 7 -3.32 2.58 11.67
CA LYS A 7 -3.07 1.43 12.55
C LYS A 7 -4.20 0.40 12.49
N GLU A 8 -5.44 0.86 12.37
CA GLU A 8 -6.60 -0.02 12.26
C GLU A 8 -6.70 -0.68 10.89
N GLU A 9 -6.32 0.02 9.81
CA GLU A 9 -6.18 -0.57 8.48
C GLU A 9 -5.07 -1.64 8.45
N ILE A 10 -3.90 -1.35 9.02
CA ILE A 10 -2.80 -2.31 9.17
C ILE A 10 -3.28 -3.57 9.91
N LYS A 11 -4.00 -3.39 11.03
CA LYS A 11 -4.55 -4.51 11.80
C LYS A 11 -5.60 -5.29 11.00
N LYS A 12 -6.50 -4.59 10.29
CA LYS A 12 -7.57 -5.20 9.50
C LYS A 12 -7.01 -6.05 8.36
N ASP A 13 -5.97 -5.57 7.70
CA ASP A 13 -5.33 -6.28 6.58
C ASP A 13 -4.36 -7.38 7.05
N GLY A 14 -4.16 -7.56 8.37
CA GLY A 14 -3.17 -8.50 8.90
C GLY A 14 -1.72 -8.10 8.56
N ALA A 15 -1.48 -6.83 8.25
CA ALA A 15 -0.17 -6.31 7.89
C ALA A 15 0.70 -6.08 9.14
N GLN A 16 2.02 -6.17 8.96
CA GLN A 16 3.00 -5.88 10.02
C GLN A 16 3.51 -4.44 9.87
N GLY A 17 3.13 -3.56 10.80
CA GLY A 17 3.60 -2.17 10.82
C GLY A 17 5.12 -2.05 10.84
N VAL A 18 5.67 -1.10 10.07
CA VAL A 18 7.09 -0.77 10.08
C VAL A 18 7.38 0.14 11.28
N LYS A 19 8.38 -0.21 12.10
CA LYS A 19 8.77 0.63 13.24
C LYS A 19 9.49 1.90 12.76
N ASN A 20 8.73 2.96 12.53
CA ASN A 20 9.27 4.28 12.19
C ASN A 20 9.66 5.05 13.46
N SER A 21 10.86 4.80 14.03
CA SER A 21 11.39 5.52 15.20
C SER A 21 12.27 6.74 14.84
N GLY A 22 12.12 7.30 13.63
CA GLY A 22 12.87 8.49 13.19
C GLY A 22 14.34 8.24 12.83
N ARG A 23 14.87 7.03 13.04
CA ARG A 23 16.25 6.61 12.68
C ARG A 23 16.31 5.30 11.89
N GLY A 24 15.15 4.79 11.44
CA GLY A 24 15.05 3.52 10.71
C GLY A 24 15.45 3.66 9.24
N MET A 25 16.16 2.65 8.72
CA MET A 25 16.55 2.54 7.30
C MET A 25 15.34 2.23 6.39
N MET A 26 14.28 1.67 6.97
CA MET A 26 13.04 1.26 6.27
C MET A 26 12.03 2.41 6.31
N LYS A 27 11.45 2.75 5.15
CA LYS A 27 10.44 3.82 5.00
C LYS A 27 9.18 3.23 4.38
N GLY A 28 8.07 3.27 5.09
CA GLY A 28 6.75 2.73 4.70
C GLY A 28 5.88 2.51 5.93
N ASP A 29 4.61 2.16 5.75
CA ASP A 29 3.66 2.05 6.88
C ASP A 29 3.60 0.61 7.40
N ALA A 30 3.49 -0.37 6.49
CA ALA A 30 3.45 -1.79 6.87
C ALA A 30 3.99 -2.72 5.78
N LYS A 31 4.23 -3.96 6.18
CA LYS A 31 4.56 -5.08 5.28
C LYS A 31 3.37 -6.04 5.24
N LEU A 32 2.99 -6.47 4.04
CA LEU A 32 1.93 -7.47 3.83
C LEU A 32 2.41 -8.47 2.78
N GLY A 33 2.67 -9.72 3.15
CA GLY A 33 3.22 -10.71 2.22
C GLY A 33 4.57 -10.26 1.63
N GLN A 34 4.64 -10.11 0.29
CA GLN A 34 5.81 -9.56 -0.44
C GLN A 34 5.69 -8.05 -0.74
N PHE A 35 4.67 -7.39 -0.19
CA PHE A 35 4.44 -5.97 -0.40
C PHE A 35 5.01 -5.11 0.72
N LEU A 36 5.47 -3.93 0.35
CA LEU A 36 5.54 -2.77 1.22
C LEU A 36 4.30 -1.93 0.95
N VAL A 37 3.47 -1.73 1.99
CA VAL A 37 2.20 -1.03 1.89
C VAL A 37 2.33 0.36 2.50
N ASP A 38 1.83 1.34 1.76
CA ASP A 38 1.67 2.74 2.17
C ASP A 38 0.17 3.07 2.11
N TYR A 39 -0.43 3.42 3.25
CA TYR A 39 -1.85 3.69 3.39
C TYR A 39 -2.12 5.18 3.17
N LYS A 40 -3.13 5.48 2.34
CA LYS A 40 -3.51 6.84 1.99
C LYS A 40 -5.01 7.02 2.20
N HIS A 41 -5.38 7.90 3.12
CA HIS A 41 -6.76 8.21 3.45
C HIS A 41 -7.16 9.50 2.74
N ASN A 42 -8.07 9.40 1.78
CA ASN A 42 -8.46 10.50 0.91
C ASN A 42 -9.96 10.49 0.71
N GLU A 43 -10.70 11.50 1.13
CA GLU A 43 -12.18 11.44 1.07
C GLU A 43 -12.73 11.38 -0.36
N LYS A 44 -12.12 12.12 -1.30
CA LYS A 44 -12.65 12.28 -2.66
C LYS A 44 -11.70 11.79 -3.73
N THR A 45 -10.43 12.19 -3.64
CA THR A 45 -9.44 11.94 -4.70
C THR A 45 -8.08 11.62 -4.12
N PHE A 46 -7.38 10.68 -4.76
CA PHE A 46 -5.96 10.42 -4.55
C PHE A 46 -5.19 10.73 -5.83
N THR A 47 -4.17 11.57 -5.72
CA THR A 47 -3.31 11.95 -6.86
C THR A 47 -1.99 11.19 -6.76
N LEU A 48 -1.73 10.32 -7.74
CA LEU A 48 -0.44 9.66 -7.87
C LEU A 48 0.44 10.39 -8.90
N THR A 49 1.56 10.95 -8.45
CA THR A 49 2.57 11.53 -9.36
C THR A 49 3.65 10.50 -9.70
N ARG A 50 4.28 10.63 -10.87
CA ARG A 50 5.42 9.79 -11.27
C ARG A 50 6.56 9.82 -10.25
N THR A 51 6.84 10.97 -9.64
CA THR A 51 7.89 11.10 -8.63
C THR A 51 7.52 10.37 -7.34
N ALA A 52 6.28 10.48 -6.88
CA ALA A 52 5.80 9.75 -5.70
C ALA A 52 5.84 8.23 -5.95
N TRP A 53 5.42 7.77 -7.13
CA TRP A 53 5.49 6.36 -7.50
C TRP A 53 6.93 5.82 -7.50
N LYS A 54 7.87 6.55 -8.13
CA LYS A 54 9.29 6.18 -8.13
C LYS A 54 9.88 6.12 -6.73
N LYS A 55 9.51 7.05 -5.86
CA LYS A 55 9.92 7.02 -4.45
C LYS A 55 9.38 5.77 -3.76
N MET A 56 8.10 5.45 -3.94
CA MET A 56 7.50 4.25 -3.36
C MET A 56 8.20 2.96 -3.84
N CYS A 57 8.52 2.87 -5.14
CA CYS A 57 9.31 1.75 -5.69
C CYS A 57 10.68 1.63 -5.02
N LYS A 58 11.39 2.75 -4.84
CA LYS A 58 12.70 2.78 -4.17
C LYS A 58 12.59 2.34 -2.71
N ASP A 59 11.57 2.83 -2.00
CA ASP A 59 11.33 2.49 -0.61
C ASP A 59 11.00 0.99 -0.45
N ALA A 60 10.17 0.43 -1.33
CA ALA A 60 9.84 -0.99 -1.37
C ALA A 60 11.06 -1.87 -1.70
N PHE A 61 11.89 -1.45 -2.65
CA PHE A 61 13.16 -2.11 -2.98
C PHE A 61 14.12 -2.14 -1.78
N ASN A 62 14.28 -1.00 -1.10
CA ASN A 62 15.11 -0.93 0.12
C ASN A 62 14.52 -1.75 1.26
N ALA A 63 13.19 -1.96 1.26
CA ALA A 63 12.49 -2.79 2.21
C ALA A 63 12.57 -4.30 1.89
N GLN A 64 13.77 -4.77 1.53
CA GLN A 64 14.06 -6.17 1.19
C GLN A 64 13.40 -6.61 -0.13
N TYR A 65 13.58 -5.83 -1.19
CA TYR A 65 13.13 -6.18 -2.55
C TYR A 65 11.62 -6.45 -2.67
N ARG A 66 10.83 -5.73 -1.87
CA ARG A 66 9.37 -5.88 -1.87
C ARG A 66 8.73 -5.17 -3.06
N HIS A 67 7.52 -5.59 -3.40
CA HIS A 67 6.68 -4.88 -4.34
C HIS A 67 6.03 -3.64 -3.68
N PRO A 68 5.99 -2.49 -4.37
CA PRO A 68 5.27 -1.33 -3.88
C PRO A 68 3.75 -1.56 -3.96
N CYS A 69 3.03 -1.20 -2.90
CA CYS A 69 1.57 -1.14 -2.89
C CYS A 69 1.10 0.12 -2.18
N ILE A 70 0.27 0.91 -2.85
CA ILE A 70 -0.44 2.03 -2.21
C ILE A 70 -1.87 1.59 -1.97
N SER A 71 -2.26 1.52 -0.69
CA SER A 71 -3.62 1.24 -0.28
C SER A 71 -4.38 2.56 -0.11
N VAL A 72 -5.24 2.89 -1.05
CA VAL A 72 -6.05 4.11 -1.00
C VAL A 72 -7.41 3.79 -0.41
N VAL A 73 -7.71 4.41 0.72
CA VAL A 73 -9.03 4.39 1.36
C VAL A 73 -9.77 5.67 0.95
N LEU A 74 -10.88 5.49 0.24
CA LEU A 74 -11.73 6.58 -0.26
C LEU A 74 -12.99 6.72 0.57
N GLY A 75 -13.52 7.95 0.62
CA GLY A 75 -14.75 8.27 1.32
C GLY A 75 -14.56 8.85 2.73
N GLU A 76 -15.68 9.26 3.32
CA GLU A 76 -15.78 9.66 4.72
C GLU A 76 -15.71 8.43 5.66
N ASP A 77 -15.99 7.26 5.08
CA ASP A 77 -15.96 5.94 5.69
C ASP A 77 -14.79 5.12 5.11
N SER A 78 -14.48 3.97 5.71
CA SER A 78 -13.47 3.04 5.19
C SER A 78 -14.09 1.85 4.45
N ASP A 79 -15.08 2.14 3.59
CA ASP A 79 -15.84 1.16 2.81
C ASP A 79 -15.22 0.92 1.42
N THR A 80 -14.73 1.98 0.78
CA THR A 80 -14.12 1.93 -0.54
C THR A 80 -12.61 1.92 -0.39
N LYS A 81 -11.98 0.84 -0.85
CA LYS A 81 -10.54 0.66 -0.75
C LYS A 81 -10.00 0.04 -2.02
N VAL A 82 -8.97 0.66 -2.59
CA VAL A 82 -8.30 0.19 -3.80
C VAL A 82 -6.81 0.03 -3.55
N ALA A 83 -6.21 -0.94 -4.24
CA ALA A 83 -4.77 -1.14 -4.25
C ALA A 83 -4.18 -0.62 -5.58
N ILE A 84 -3.14 0.18 -5.49
CA ILE A 84 -2.34 0.59 -6.65
C ILE A 84 -1.03 -0.18 -6.61
N ILE A 85 -0.83 -1.03 -7.62
CA ILE A 85 0.35 -1.87 -7.82
C ILE A 85 0.87 -1.71 -9.25
N GLU A 86 2.09 -2.20 -9.52
CA GLU A 86 2.63 -2.24 -10.89
C GLU A 86 1.74 -3.06 -11.83
N TRP A 87 1.58 -2.58 -13.07
CA TRP A 87 0.74 -3.26 -14.06
C TRP A 87 1.25 -4.66 -14.39
N ALA A 88 2.57 -4.82 -14.53
CA ALA A 88 3.18 -6.12 -14.79
C ALA A 88 2.87 -7.11 -13.66
N LEU A 89 2.95 -6.67 -12.40
CA LEU A 89 2.60 -7.49 -11.24
C LEU A 89 1.12 -7.86 -11.23
N PHE A 90 0.22 -6.92 -11.55
CA PHE A 90 -1.20 -7.23 -11.67
C PHE A 90 -1.44 -8.34 -12.72
N ARG A 91 -0.79 -8.23 -13.89
CA ARG A 91 -0.88 -9.25 -14.95
C ARG A 91 -0.35 -10.62 -14.50
N GLU A 92 0.72 -10.65 -13.71
CA GLU A 92 1.23 -11.89 -13.12
C GLU A 92 0.26 -12.49 -12.09
N LEU A 93 -0.39 -11.66 -11.28
CA LEU A 93 -1.32 -12.12 -10.24
C LEU A 93 -2.62 -12.72 -10.80
N ILE A 94 -3.10 -12.25 -11.95
CA ILE A 94 -4.32 -12.77 -12.58
C ILE A 94 -4.05 -13.93 -13.56
N LYS A 95 -2.79 -14.18 -13.91
CA LYS A 95 -2.42 -15.23 -14.85
C LYS A 95 -2.85 -16.60 -14.31
N ASP A 96 -3.43 -17.44 -15.16
CA ASP A 96 -3.92 -18.78 -14.80
C ASP A 96 -5.02 -18.73 -13.71
N THR A 97 -5.78 -17.63 -13.63
CA THR A 97 -6.95 -17.48 -12.73
C THR A 97 -8.23 -17.23 -13.53
N ASP A 98 -9.39 -17.27 -12.86
CA ASP A 98 -10.69 -16.96 -13.49
C ASP A 98 -10.85 -15.49 -13.95
N TYR A 99 -9.86 -14.64 -13.67
CA TYR A 99 -9.83 -13.22 -14.06
C TYR A 99 -8.95 -12.93 -15.27
N GLU A 100 -8.31 -13.93 -15.87
CA GLU A 100 -7.54 -13.79 -17.12
C GLU A 100 -8.44 -13.55 -18.34
#